data_AF-A0A2T0FMX2-F1
#
_entry.id   AF-A0A2T0FMX2-F1
#
_cell.length_a   1.000
_cell.length_b   1.000
_cell.length_c   1.000
_cell.angle_alpha   90.00
_cell.angle_beta   90.00
_cell.angle_gamma   90.00
#
_symmetry.space_group_name_H-M   'P 1'
#
loop_
_entity.id
_entity.type
_entity.pdbx_description
1 polymer ?
#
loop_
_entity_poly.entity_id
_entity_poly.type
_entity_poly.pdbx_seq_one_letter_code
_entity_poly.pdbx_strand_id
1 'polypeptide(L)'
;MLQTPEGFGCVEPEIYRATRVEASNFLFLSTLNLNMIVFMNPETPSKALQELASANQIQLVHTGLQPWMSVDDWKLTSKGILQDTLKYILDDRNSPILILDTFNFFVGVLRKVQCWSYSSIISEYKMYAGAAAHYKTETFLEILKVRCIEHEAVDTRHHDSDPLITLSGQDHENPTSRTIPGQLVTLVLPPWSHLPEWFQYQWRLVHSKKLPQ
;
A
#
# COMPACT_ATOMS: atom_id res chain seq x y z
N MET A 1 8.55 -4.39 -31.38
CA MET A 1 7.26 -4.55 -30.68
C MET A 1 7.46 -4.06 -29.26
N LEU A 2 6.53 -3.28 -28.71
CA LEU A 2 6.61 -2.88 -27.30
C LEU A 2 6.31 -4.09 -26.43
N GLN A 3 7.19 -4.38 -25.46
CA GLN A 3 7.04 -5.53 -24.56
C GLN A 3 6.74 -5.03 -23.16
N THR A 4 5.61 -5.45 -22.60
CA THR A 4 5.25 -5.12 -21.23
C THR A 4 6.15 -5.83 -20.22
N PRO A 5 6.42 -5.22 -19.05
CA PRO A 5 7.06 -5.90 -17.93
C PRO A 5 6.32 -7.18 -17.48
N GLU A 6 7.02 -8.02 -16.74
CA GLU A 6 6.40 -9.19 -16.12
C GLU A 6 5.38 -8.76 -15.05
N GLY A 7 4.23 -9.42 -15.02
CA GLY A 7 3.14 -9.08 -14.10
C GLY A 7 2.56 -7.67 -14.30
N PHE A 8 2.78 -7.06 -15.48
CA PHE A 8 2.28 -5.72 -15.77
C PHE A 8 0.75 -5.65 -15.74
N GLY A 9 0.20 -4.62 -15.10
CA GLY A 9 -1.24 -4.38 -15.09
C GLY A 9 -1.61 -2.98 -14.62
N CYS A 10 -2.83 -2.56 -14.94
CA CYS A 10 -3.45 -1.37 -14.38
C CYS A 10 -4.12 -1.73 -13.05
N VAL A 11 -3.81 -1.00 -11.99
CA VAL A 11 -4.41 -1.19 -10.64
C VAL A 11 -5.60 -0.26 -10.47
N GLU A 12 -5.37 1.03 -10.77
CA GLU A 12 -6.29 2.15 -10.77
C GLU A 12 -5.83 3.15 -11.85
N PRO A 13 -6.63 4.18 -12.22
CA PRO A 13 -6.18 5.21 -13.15
C PRO A 13 -4.81 5.78 -12.76
N GLU A 14 -3.87 5.74 -13.72
CA GLU A 14 -2.48 6.19 -13.56
C GLU A 14 -1.64 5.43 -12.51
N ILE A 15 -2.17 4.35 -11.93
CA ILE A 15 -1.45 3.45 -11.02
C ILE A 15 -1.26 2.11 -11.70
N TYR A 16 0.00 1.78 -11.98
CA TYR A 16 0.40 0.53 -12.62
C TYR A 16 1.16 -0.36 -11.64
N ARG A 17 1.19 -1.66 -11.94
CA ARG A 17 1.99 -2.67 -11.22
C ARG A 17 2.86 -3.43 -12.19
N ALA A 18 3.97 -3.97 -11.70
CA ALA A 18 4.73 -5.05 -12.31
C ALA A 18 5.55 -5.79 -11.24
N THR A 19 5.98 -7.01 -11.53
CA THR A 19 6.88 -7.77 -10.65
C THR A 19 8.33 -7.55 -11.00
N ARG A 20 8.63 -7.45 -12.30
CA ARG A 20 10.00 -7.35 -12.79
C ARG A 20 10.05 -6.54 -14.08
N VAL A 21 11.09 -5.72 -14.18
CA VAL A 21 11.39 -4.88 -15.35
C VAL A 21 12.75 -5.27 -15.91
N GLU A 22 12.80 -5.44 -17.22
CA GLU A 22 14.01 -5.70 -18.01
C GLU A 22 14.21 -4.63 -19.08
N ALA A 23 15.42 -4.56 -19.66
CA ALA A 23 15.77 -3.54 -20.65
C ALA A 23 14.88 -3.57 -21.90
N SER A 24 14.35 -4.75 -22.27
CA SER A 24 13.39 -4.90 -23.37
C SER A 24 12.06 -4.19 -23.12
N ASN A 25 11.73 -3.89 -21.85
CA ASN A 25 10.48 -3.22 -21.47
C ASN A 25 10.58 -1.69 -21.50
N PHE A 26 11.79 -1.14 -21.61
CA PHE A 26 12.03 0.30 -21.41
C PHE A 26 11.26 1.16 -22.41
N LEU A 27 11.20 0.73 -23.68
CA LEU A 27 10.42 1.44 -24.69
C LEU A 27 8.93 1.48 -24.36
N PHE A 28 8.39 0.42 -23.76
CA PHE A 28 7.00 0.39 -23.31
C PHE A 28 6.80 1.33 -22.12
N LEU A 29 7.69 1.27 -21.11
CA LEU A 29 7.61 2.13 -19.93
C LEU A 29 7.68 3.63 -20.27
N SER A 30 8.48 4.01 -21.27
CA SER A 30 8.53 5.39 -21.77
C SER A 30 7.19 5.87 -22.36
N THR A 31 6.31 4.97 -22.80
CA THR A 31 4.97 5.37 -23.29
C THR A 31 3.99 5.71 -22.17
N LEU A 32 4.26 5.27 -20.94
CA LEU A 32 3.39 5.50 -19.79
C LEU A 32 3.59 6.89 -19.16
N ASN A 33 4.65 7.61 -19.55
CA ASN A 33 5.03 8.92 -18.99
C ASN A 33 5.02 8.90 -17.45
N LEU A 34 5.64 7.87 -16.86
CA LEU A 34 5.68 7.69 -15.41
C LEU A 34 6.36 8.89 -14.76
N ASN A 35 5.80 9.37 -13.66
CA ASN A 35 6.44 10.35 -12.78
C ASN A 35 7.23 9.65 -11.67
N MET A 36 6.78 8.46 -11.25
CA MET A 36 7.40 7.74 -10.14
C MET A 36 7.42 6.22 -10.36
N ILE A 37 8.50 5.59 -9.88
CA ILE A 37 8.58 4.14 -9.69
C ILE A 37 8.79 3.89 -8.20
N VAL A 38 7.88 3.13 -7.61
CA VAL A 38 8.00 2.67 -6.21
C VAL A 38 8.53 1.25 -6.23
N PHE A 39 9.81 1.11 -5.90
CA PHE A 39 10.53 -0.15 -5.90
C PHE A 39 10.47 -0.82 -4.52
N MET A 40 9.75 -1.93 -4.46
CA MET A 40 9.40 -2.67 -3.25
C MET A 40 10.10 -4.03 -3.18
N ASN A 41 11.35 -4.12 -3.63
CA ASN A 41 12.11 -5.37 -3.48
C ASN A 41 13.26 -5.20 -2.48
N PRO A 42 13.71 -6.30 -1.85
CA PRO A 42 14.82 -6.26 -0.90
C PRO A 42 16.17 -5.98 -1.57
N GLU A 43 16.35 -6.39 -2.82
CA GLU A 43 17.52 -6.04 -3.61
C GLU A 43 17.56 -4.55 -3.97
N THR A 44 18.72 -4.06 -4.40
CA THR A 44 18.85 -2.72 -4.94
C THR A 44 18.33 -2.66 -6.38
N PRO A 45 17.71 -1.55 -6.83
CA PRO A 45 17.32 -1.37 -8.21
C PRO A 45 18.49 -1.57 -9.17
N SER A 46 18.28 -2.25 -10.29
CA SER A 46 19.34 -2.48 -11.28
C SER A 46 19.86 -1.16 -11.88
N LYS A 47 21.13 -1.12 -12.31
CA LYS A 47 21.69 0.09 -12.95
C LYS A 47 20.87 0.52 -14.16
N ALA A 48 20.42 -0.43 -14.97
CA ALA A 48 19.59 -0.15 -16.13
C ALA A 48 18.26 0.53 -15.75
N LEU A 49 17.62 0.10 -14.65
CA LEU A 49 16.40 0.75 -14.15
C LEU A 49 16.67 2.16 -13.63
N GLN A 50 17.79 2.37 -12.93
CA GLN A 50 18.22 3.69 -12.46
C GLN A 50 18.54 4.65 -13.63
N GLU A 51 19.19 4.15 -14.68
CA GLU A 51 19.47 4.90 -15.90
C GLU A 51 18.18 5.27 -16.64
N LEU A 52 17.24 4.34 -16.77
CA LEU A 52 15.91 4.62 -17.34
C LEU A 52 15.20 5.72 -16.55
N ALA A 53 15.20 5.61 -15.21
CA ALA A 53 14.55 6.60 -14.36
C ALA A 53 15.19 7.98 -14.51
N SER A 54 16.52 8.05 -14.52
CA SER A 54 17.27 9.29 -14.71
C SER A 54 17.01 9.92 -16.09
N ALA A 55 17.00 9.10 -17.15
CA ALA A 55 16.80 9.56 -18.52
C ALA A 55 15.39 10.13 -18.78
N ASN A 56 14.38 9.60 -18.09
CA ASN A 56 12.98 10.02 -18.22
C ASN A 56 12.51 10.92 -17.06
N GLN A 57 13.43 11.38 -16.20
CA GLN A 57 13.12 12.23 -15.03
C GLN A 57 12.10 11.59 -14.06
N ILE A 58 12.11 10.25 -13.96
CA ILE A 58 11.25 9.48 -13.08
C ILE A 58 11.86 9.45 -11.69
N GLN A 59 11.07 9.77 -10.67
CA GLN A 59 11.47 9.59 -9.28
C GLN A 59 11.47 8.10 -8.91
N LEU A 60 12.65 7.52 -8.70
CA LEU A 60 12.79 6.14 -8.23
C LEU A 60 12.88 6.10 -6.70
N VAL A 61 11.83 5.59 -6.05
CA VAL A 61 11.76 5.44 -4.59
C VAL A 61 12.00 3.98 -4.22
N HIS A 62 13.04 3.69 -3.44
CA HIS A 62 13.28 2.35 -2.89
C HIS A 62 12.78 2.29 -1.44
N THR A 63 11.78 1.46 -1.17
CA THR A 63 11.13 1.40 0.15
C THR A 63 11.84 0.47 1.14
N GLY A 64 13.02 -0.07 0.79
CA GLY A 64 13.91 -0.79 1.71
C GLY A 64 13.30 -2.04 2.35
N LEU A 65 12.53 -2.82 1.58
CA LEU A 65 11.92 -4.05 2.07
C LEU A 65 12.97 -5.02 2.60
N GLN A 66 12.68 -5.67 3.72
CA GLN A 66 13.59 -6.66 4.27
C GLN A 66 13.48 -7.95 3.45
N PRO A 67 14.59 -8.71 3.31
CA PRO A 67 14.52 -10.07 2.81
C PRO A 67 13.51 -10.88 3.63
N TRP A 68 12.95 -11.90 3.01
CA TRP A 68 11.82 -12.74 3.45
C TRP A 68 12.02 -13.49 4.79
N MET A 69 13.09 -13.17 5.53
CA MET A 69 13.60 -13.87 6.71
C MET A 69 13.87 -12.90 7.87
N SER A 70 12.85 -12.13 8.28
CA SER A 70 12.88 -11.46 9.59
C SER A 70 11.98 -12.20 10.59
N VAL A 71 12.27 -12.01 11.88
CA VAL A 71 12.01 -12.92 13.02
C VAL A 71 10.53 -13.06 13.42
N ASP A 72 9.61 -12.31 12.80
CA ASP A 72 8.16 -12.42 13.00
C ASP A 72 7.52 -13.27 11.88
N ASP A 73 7.05 -14.48 12.20
CA ASP A 73 6.69 -15.54 11.24
C ASP A 73 5.70 -15.17 10.11
N TRP A 74 4.86 -14.14 10.30
CA TRP A 74 3.78 -13.80 9.36
C TRP A 74 3.93 -12.44 8.66
N LYS A 75 4.86 -11.57 9.07
CA LYS A 75 4.97 -10.20 8.52
C LYS A 75 5.93 -10.15 7.33
N LEU A 76 5.44 -9.64 6.20
CA LEU A 76 6.30 -9.34 5.05
C LEU A 76 6.99 -7.98 5.14
N THR A 77 6.43 -7.04 5.90
CA THR A 77 6.94 -5.67 5.96
C THR A 77 6.53 -4.94 7.24
N SER A 78 7.18 -3.83 7.53
CA SER A 78 6.87 -2.96 8.66
C SER A 78 5.72 -2.00 8.36
N LYS A 79 5.06 -1.49 9.40
CA LYS A 79 4.05 -0.43 9.29
C LYS A 79 4.61 0.81 8.58
N GLY A 80 5.87 1.18 8.83
CA GLY A 80 6.49 2.37 8.24
C GLY A 80 6.55 2.28 6.72
N ILE A 81 7.02 1.14 6.20
CA ILE A 81 7.09 0.90 4.75
C ILE A 81 5.69 0.94 4.13
N LEU A 82 4.70 0.29 4.74
CA LEU A 82 3.31 0.36 4.25
C LEU A 82 2.79 1.80 4.21
N GLN A 83 3.03 2.55 5.29
CA GLN A 83 2.61 3.93 5.43
C GLN A 83 3.24 4.84 4.38
N ASP A 84 4.54 4.72 4.14
CA ASP A 84 5.27 5.57 3.21
C ASP A 84 4.92 5.23 1.77
N THR A 85 4.85 3.93 1.43
CA THR A 85 4.41 3.47 0.11
C THR A 85 2.98 3.95 -0.19
N LEU A 86 2.06 3.83 0.77
CA LEU A 86 0.68 4.28 0.59
C LEU A 86 0.60 5.80 0.41
N LYS A 87 1.43 6.58 1.12
CA LYS A 87 1.50 8.04 0.93
C LYS A 87 1.93 8.40 -0.49
N TYR A 88 2.93 7.70 -1.05
CA TYR A 88 3.35 7.95 -2.43
C TYR A 88 2.22 7.64 -3.43
N ILE A 89 1.52 6.52 -3.25
CA ILE A 89 0.49 6.05 -4.19
C ILE A 89 -0.81 6.86 -4.09
N LEU A 90 -1.18 7.32 -2.90
CA LEU A 90 -2.39 8.11 -2.68
C LEU A 90 -2.15 9.62 -2.75
N ASP A 91 -1.02 10.07 -3.28
CA ASP A 91 -0.77 11.48 -3.56
C ASP A 91 -0.82 11.67 -5.08
N ASP A 92 -1.89 12.32 -5.55
CA ASP A 92 -2.22 12.49 -6.96
C ASP A 92 -1.11 13.19 -7.77
N ARG A 93 -0.26 13.97 -7.07
CA ARG A 93 0.89 14.67 -7.67
C ARG A 93 2.01 13.73 -8.12
N ASN A 94 2.02 12.48 -7.64
CA ASN A 94 3.02 11.48 -7.99
C ASN A 94 2.60 10.61 -9.18
N SER A 95 1.31 10.62 -9.55
CA SER A 95 0.78 9.91 -10.72
C SER A 95 1.35 10.47 -12.02
N PRO A 96 1.65 9.64 -13.04
CA PRO A 96 1.49 8.18 -13.07
C PRO A 96 2.61 7.40 -12.35
N ILE A 97 2.22 6.33 -11.62
CA ILE A 97 3.12 5.54 -10.77
C ILE A 97 3.20 4.09 -11.25
N LEU A 98 4.41 3.52 -11.25
CA LEU A 98 4.62 2.08 -11.36
C LEU A 98 5.08 1.49 -10.03
N ILE A 99 4.30 0.56 -9.49
CA ILE A 99 4.64 -0.24 -8.31
C ILE A 99 5.40 -1.48 -8.77
N LEU A 100 6.65 -1.61 -8.35
CA LEU A 100 7.47 -2.80 -8.57
C LEU A 100 7.54 -3.63 -7.30
N ASP A 101 6.74 -4.71 -7.26
CA ASP A 101 6.60 -5.59 -6.10
C ASP A 101 6.67 -7.05 -6.55
N THR A 102 7.84 -7.67 -6.39
CA THR A 102 8.09 -9.09 -6.73
C THR A 102 7.12 -10.03 -6.00
N PHE A 103 6.68 -9.68 -4.79
CA PHE A 103 5.82 -10.53 -3.98
C PHE A 103 4.33 -10.28 -4.22
N ASN A 104 3.96 -9.29 -5.03
CA ASN A 104 2.58 -8.90 -5.36
C ASN A 104 1.65 -8.63 -4.16
N PHE A 105 2.20 -8.36 -2.98
CA PHE A 105 1.41 -8.19 -1.77
C PHE A 105 0.84 -6.78 -1.65
N PHE A 106 1.54 -5.75 -2.13
CA PHE A 106 1.20 -4.37 -1.83
C PHE A 106 -0.12 -3.95 -2.46
N VAL A 107 -0.40 -4.38 -3.69
CA VAL A 107 -1.72 -4.17 -4.32
C VAL A 107 -2.82 -4.80 -3.46
N GLY A 108 -2.57 -5.97 -2.86
CA GLY A 108 -3.50 -6.56 -1.89
C GLY A 108 -3.71 -5.71 -0.64
N VAL A 109 -2.68 -5.00 -0.16
CA VAL A 109 -2.81 -4.02 0.93
C VAL A 109 -3.64 -2.81 0.49
N LEU A 110 -3.41 -2.29 -0.72
CA LEU A 110 -4.21 -1.21 -1.29
C LEU A 110 -5.70 -1.62 -1.39
N ARG A 111 -5.99 -2.84 -1.85
CA ARG A 111 -7.36 -3.36 -1.88
C ARG A 111 -8.01 -3.45 -0.49
N LYS A 112 -7.22 -3.75 0.56
CA LYS A 112 -7.73 -3.66 1.95
C LYS A 112 -8.10 -2.24 2.34
N VAL A 113 -7.29 -1.25 1.96
CA VAL A 113 -7.61 0.17 2.18
C VAL A 113 -8.91 0.54 1.45
N GLN A 114 -9.10 0.03 0.24
CA GLN A 114 -10.34 0.18 -0.54
C GLN A 114 -11.51 -0.68 -0.04
N CYS A 115 -11.36 -1.36 1.10
CA CYS A 115 -12.39 -2.18 1.73
C CYS A 115 -12.91 -3.35 0.87
N TRP A 116 -12.02 -3.95 0.05
CA TRP A 116 -12.35 -5.18 -0.67
C TRP A 116 -12.47 -6.38 0.27
N SER A 117 -13.27 -7.37 -0.15
CA SER A 117 -13.35 -8.66 0.55
C SER A 117 -12.03 -9.43 0.42
N TYR A 118 -11.66 -10.21 1.44
CA TYR A 118 -10.45 -11.04 1.39
C TYR A 118 -10.45 -12.01 0.19
N SER A 119 -11.61 -12.59 -0.14
CA SER A 119 -11.75 -13.49 -1.29
C SER A 119 -11.42 -12.80 -2.62
N SER A 120 -11.87 -11.54 -2.80
CA SER A 120 -11.54 -10.73 -3.98
C SER A 120 -10.04 -10.40 -4.04
N ILE A 121 -9.47 -10.04 -2.88
CA ILE A 121 -8.04 -9.71 -2.76
C ILE A 121 -7.17 -10.90 -3.16
N ILE A 122 -7.45 -12.10 -2.63
CA ILE A 122 -6.67 -13.29 -2.95
C ILE A 122 -6.88 -13.74 -4.39
N SER A 123 -8.09 -13.57 -4.95
CA SER A 123 -8.34 -13.86 -6.36
C SER A 123 -7.48 -12.99 -7.27
N GLU A 124 -7.42 -11.67 -7.02
CA GLU A 124 -6.55 -10.76 -7.78
C GLU A 124 -5.07 -11.10 -7.57
N TYR A 125 -4.66 -11.35 -6.32
CA TYR A 125 -3.29 -11.76 -6.01
C TYR A 125 -2.86 -13.00 -6.80
N LYS A 126 -3.65 -14.08 -6.76
CA LYS A 126 -3.34 -15.35 -7.45
C LYS A 126 -3.31 -15.19 -8.97
N MET A 127 -4.15 -14.32 -9.52
CA MET A 127 -4.15 -14.01 -10.95
C MET A 127 -2.83 -13.40 -11.41
N TYR A 128 -2.25 -12.48 -10.62
CA TYR A 128 -0.98 -11.83 -10.97
C TYR A 128 0.27 -12.62 -10.53
N ALA A 129 0.21 -13.30 -9.39
CA ALA A 129 1.34 -14.10 -8.90
C ALA A 129 1.51 -15.42 -9.66
N GLY A 130 0.41 -15.99 -10.18
CA GLY A 130 0.43 -17.22 -10.96
C GLY A 130 1.12 -18.38 -10.21
N ALA A 131 2.08 -19.04 -10.87
CA ALA A 131 2.86 -20.12 -10.27
C ALA A 131 3.82 -19.64 -9.16
N ALA A 132 4.11 -18.34 -9.07
CA ALA A 132 4.95 -17.75 -8.03
C ALA A 132 4.13 -17.32 -6.78
N ALA A 133 2.83 -17.65 -6.74
CA ALA A 133 2.01 -17.41 -5.55
C ALA A 133 2.60 -18.13 -4.33
N HIS A 134 2.73 -17.40 -3.22
CA HIS A 134 3.37 -17.89 -2.01
C HIS A 134 2.42 -17.83 -0.82
N TYR A 135 2.30 -18.94 -0.09
CA TYR A 135 1.39 -19.04 1.06
C TYR A 135 1.60 -17.93 2.11
N LYS A 136 2.85 -17.51 2.43
CA LYS A 136 3.03 -16.44 3.42
C LYS A 136 2.49 -15.09 2.94
N THR A 137 2.47 -14.82 1.64
CA THR A 137 1.79 -13.63 1.12
C THR A 137 0.28 -13.74 1.33
N GLU A 138 -0.30 -14.91 1.07
CA GLU A 138 -1.73 -15.15 1.34
C GLU A 138 -2.05 -15.01 2.84
N THR A 139 -1.23 -15.61 3.71
CA THR A 139 -1.34 -15.53 5.17
C THR A 139 -1.16 -14.09 5.66
N PHE A 140 -0.16 -13.36 5.14
CA PHE A 140 0.04 -11.95 5.46
C PHE A 140 -1.20 -11.13 5.09
N LEU A 141 -1.74 -11.32 3.88
CA LEU A 141 -2.96 -10.66 3.43
C LEU A 141 -4.21 -11.11 4.19
N GLU A 142 -4.23 -12.29 4.81
CA GLU A 142 -5.36 -12.72 5.63
C GLU A 142 -5.36 -12.05 7.01
N ILE A 143 -4.19 -12.09 7.64
CA ILE A 143 -3.97 -11.67 9.02
C ILE A 143 -3.92 -10.16 9.12
N LEU A 144 -3.30 -9.46 8.16
CA LEU A 144 -3.18 -8.01 8.18
C LEU A 144 -4.56 -7.34 8.20
N LYS A 145 -4.85 -6.63 9.29
CA LYS A 145 -6.00 -5.73 9.38
C LYS A 145 -5.52 -4.30 9.18
N VAL A 146 -6.15 -3.57 8.26
CA VAL A 146 -5.79 -2.19 7.96
C VAL A 146 -6.93 -1.29 8.42
N ARG A 147 -6.58 -0.21 9.14
CA ARG A 147 -7.49 0.87 9.49
C ARG A 147 -6.88 2.19 9.02
N CYS A 148 -7.65 2.99 8.30
CA CYS A 148 -7.21 4.29 7.84
C CYS A 148 -7.73 5.40 8.77
N ILE A 149 -6.89 6.40 9.02
CA ILE A 149 -7.23 7.62 9.75
C ILE A 149 -6.95 8.81 8.83
N GLU A 150 -7.86 9.77 8.80
CA GLU A 150 -7.69 11.02 8.05
C GLU A 150 -6.57 11.87 8.64
N HIS A 151 -5.87 12.62 7.78
CA HIS A 151 -4.70 13.41 8.17
C HIS A 151 -5.00 14.39 9.33
N GLU A 152 -6.16 15.06 9.30
CA GLU A 152 -6.57 16.08 10.27
C GLU A 152 -6.84 15.53 11.68
N ALA A 153 -7.17 14.24 11.79
CA ALA A 153 -7.43 13.58 13.07
C ALA A 153 -6.14 13.25 13.87
N VAL A 154 -4.96 13.59 13.33
CA VAL A 154 -3.65 13.43 13.97
C VAL A 154 -3.23 14.71 14.70
N ASP A 155 -3.49 15.89 14.14
CA ASP A 155 -3.12 17.17 14.75
C ASP A 155 -3.92 17.47 16.03
N THR A 156 -5.15 17.00 16.11
CA THR A 156 -6.01 17.16 17.31
C THR A 156 -5.53 16.37 18.53
N ARG A 157 -4.56 15.46 18.41
CA ARG A 157 -4.06 14.63 19.53
C ARG A 157 -2.72 15.09 20.09
N HIS A 158 -2.10 16.11 19.51
CA HIS A 158 -0.84 16.67 19.99
C HIS A 158 -0.99 18.04 20.67
N HIS A 159 -2.20 18.59 20.75
CA HIS A 159 -2.44 19.90 21.39
C HIS A 159 -3.06 19.83 22.79
N ASP A 160 -3.64 18.70 23.21
CA ASP A 160 -4.09 18.51 24.59
C ASP A 160 -3.00 17.81 25.42
N SER A 161 -1.98 18.59 25.77
CA SER A 161 -1.28 18.37 27.02
C SER A 161 -1.91 19.28 28.07
N ASP A 162 -2.73 18.71 28.97
CA ASP A 162 -2.89 19.25 30.32
C ASP A 162 -3.18 18.13 31.35
N PRO A 163 -2.81 18.35 32.63
CA PRO A 163 -2.50 17.31 33.60
C PRO A 163 -3.69 16.86 34.46
N LEU A 164 -3.55 15.66 35.04
CA LEU A 164 -4.29 15.12 36.20
C LEU A 164 -5.81 14.89 36.06
N ILE A 165 -6.19 13.64 35.77
CA ILE A 165 -7.29 12.97 36.49
C ILE A 165 -6.88 11.52 36.81
N THR A 166 -6.50 11.29 38.07
CA THR A 166 -6.61 9.96 38.69
C THR A 166 -8.07 9.77 39.05
N LEU A 167 -8.79 8.85 38.38
CA LEU A 167 -9.92 8.14 38.97
C LEU A 167 -10.02 6.73 38.40
N SER A 168 -9.84 5.78 39.31
CA SER A 168 -10.31 4.40 39.27
C SER A 168 -11.74 4.27 38.79
N GLY A 169 -12.00 3.33 37.88
CA GLY A 169 -13.32 2.89 37.49
C GLY A 169 -13.23 1.68 36.57
N GLN A 170 -13.64 0.52 37.08
CA GLN A 170 -13.82 -0.69 36.29
C GLN A 170 -14.96 -0.47 35.30
N ASP A 171 -14.73 -0.69 34.01
CA ASP A 171 -15.80 -0.95 33.06
C ASP A 171 -15.47 -2.20 32.25
N HIS A 172 -16.40 -3.14 32.33
CA HIS A 172 -16.35 -4.48 31.78
C HIS A 172 -16.10 -4.47 30.26
N GLU A 173 -14.97 -5.03 29.84
CA GLU A 173 -14.72 -5.40 28.46
C GLU A 173 -15.71 -6.49 28.02
N ASN A 174 -16.46 -6.19 26.96
CA ASN A 174 -17.29 -7.17 26.26
C ASN A 174 -16.39 -8.08 25.40
N PRO A 175 -16.27 -9.39 25.69
CA PRO A 175 -15.24 -10.24 25.10
C PRO A 175 -15.73 -10.88 23.81
N THR A 176 -15.84 -10.11 22.71
CA THR A 176 -16.17 -10.71 21.39
C THR A 176 -15.37 -10.20 20.19
N SER A 177 -14.18 -9.64 20.38
CA SER A 177 -13.16 -9.67 19.33
C SER A 177 -11.77 -9.80 19.93
N ARG A 178 -11.28 -11.03 20.05
CA ARG A 178 -9.85 -11.29 20.31
C ARG A 178 -9.06 -10.86 19.07
N THR A 179 -8.75 -9.57 18.97
CA THR A 179 -7.70 -9.12 18.05
C THR A 179 -6.38 -9.45 18.72
N ILE A 180 -5.58 -10.33 18.11
CA ILE A 180 -4.25 -10.63 18.63
C ILE A 180 -3.44 -9.33 18.56
N PRO A 181 -2.78 -8.91 19.65
CA PRO A 181 -1.97 -7.69 19.66
C PRO A 181 -0.96 -7.70 18.50
N GLY A 182 -0.96 -6.68 17.66
CA GLY A 182 0.01 -6.50 16.57
C GLY A 182 -0.45 -6.83 15.15
N GLN A 183 -1.70 -7.27 14.93
CA GLN A 183 -2.25 -7.54 13.58
C GLN A 183 -2.94 -6.34 12.92
N LEU A 184 -3.35 -5.34 13.72
CA LEU A 184 -3.99 -4.12 13.24
C LEU A 184 -2.94 -3.05 12.93
N VAL A 185 -2.82 -2.69 11.66
CA VAL A 185 -2.00 -1.59 11.18
C VAL A 185 -2.90 -0.38 10.93
N THR A 186 -2.61 0.72 11.64
CA THR A 186 -3.28 2.00 11.43
C THR A 186 -2.46 2.85 10.47
N LEU A 187 -3.01 3.18 9.30
CA LEU A 187 -2.39 4.01 8.28
C LEU A 187 -3.04 5.40 8.26
N VAL A 188 -2.23 6.44 8.17
CA VAL A 188 -2.68 7.83 8.03
C VAL A 188 -2.77 8.15 6.54
N LEU A 189 -3.93 8.60 6.10
CA LEU A 189 -4.13 9.02 4.71
C LEU A 189 -3.48 10.39 4.48
N PRO A 190 -3.04 10.70 3.24
CA PRO A 190 -2.73 12.06 2.84
C PRO A 190 -3.91 13.03 3.06
N PRO A 191 -3.66 14.35 3.04
CA PRO A 191 -4.72 15.36 3.05
C PRO A 191 -5.75 15.10 1.94
N TRP A 192 -7.02 15.38 2.21
CA TRP A 192 -8.11 15.12 1.26
C TRP A 192 -7.86 15.75 -0.11
N SER A 193 -7.26 16.94 -0.14
CA SER A 193 -6.90 17.69 -1.36
C SER A 193 -5.86 17.00 -2.24
N HIS A 194 -5.09 16.05 -1.70
CA HIS A 194 -4.04 15.33 -2.44
C HIS A 194 -4.45 13.91 -2.82
N LEU A 195 -5.58 13.41 -2.30
CA LEU A 195 -6.07 12.08 -2.63
C LEU A 195 -6.60 12.05 -4.08
N PRO A 196 -6.31 11.00 -4.85
CA PRO A 196 -6.88 10.82 -6.19
C PRO A 196 -8.41 10.77 -6.18
N GLU A 197 -9.05 11.26 -7.25
CA GLU A 197 -10.52 11.28 -7.35
C GLU A 197 -11.15 9.89 -7.20
N TRP A 198 -10.53 8.87 -7.81
CA TRP A 198 -11.01 7.48 -7.72
C TRP A 198 -11.04 7.00 -6.27
N PHE A 199 -10.05 7.40 -5.46
CA PHE A 199 -9.97 7.04 -4.05
C PHE A 199 -11.00 7.81 -3.23
N GLN A 200 -11.12 9.12 -3.45
CA GLN A 200 -12.12 9.95 -2.77
C GLN A 200 -13.54 9.44 -3.00
N TYR A 201 -13.86 9.05 -4.24
CA TYR A 201 -15.16 8.49 -4.60
C TYR A 201 -15.43 7.18 -3.86
N GLN A 202 -14.51 6.22 -3.92
CA GLN A 202 -14.62 4.95 -3.21
C GLN A 202 -14.75 5.16 -1.69
N TRP A 203 -13.95 6.05 -1.11
CA TRP A 203 -13.97 6.37 0.31
C TRP A 203 -15.34 6.88 0.75
N ARG A 204 -15.93 7.82 0.00
CA ARG A 204 -17.29 8.33 0.27
C ARG A 204 -18.33 7.22 0.20
N LEU A 205 -18.28 6.33 -0.79
CA LEU A 205 -19.24 5.22 -0.89
C LEU A 205 -19.21 4.32 0.34
N VAL A 206 -18.02 3.94 0.80
CA VAL A 206 -17.84 3.07 1.96
C VAL A 206 -18.28 3.74 3.27
N HIS A 207 -18.01 5.04 3.44
CA HIS A 207 -18.20 5.76 4.70
C HIS A 207 -19.47 6.63 4.76
N SER A 208 -20.21 6.77 3.66
CA SER A 208 -21.45 7.57 3.53
C SER A 208 -22.58 7.17 4.50
N LYS A 209 -22.53 5.97 5.10
CA LYS A 209 -23.53 5.52 6.09
C LYS A 209 -23.36 6.10 7.51
N LYS A 210 -22.49 7.10 7.71
CA LYS A 210 -22.27 7.80 8.99
C LYS A 210 -22.79 9.24 9.05
N LEU A 211 -23.75 9.62 8.21
CA LEU A 211 -24.51 10.86 8.40
C LEU A 211 -25.82 10.53 9.13
N PRO A 212 -26.02 10.97 10.39
CA PRO A 212 -27.34 10.93 11.00
C PRO A 212 -28.30 11.80 10.17
N GLN A 213 -29.50 11.28 9.92
CA GLN A 213 -30.63 12.06 9.43
C GLN A 213 -31.12 13.03 10.50
#